data_AF-A0A2S5MU89-F1
#
_entry.id   AF-A0A2S5MU89-F1
#
_cell.length_a   1.000
_cell.length_b   1.000
_cell.length_c   1.000
_cell.angle_alpha   90.00
_cell.angle_beta   90.00
_cell.angle_gamma   90.00
#
_symmetry.space_group_name_H-M   'P 1'
#
loop_
_entity.id
_entity.type
_entity.pdbx_description
1 polymer ?
#
loop_
_entity_poly.entity_id
_entity_poly.type
_entity_poly.pdbx_seq_one_letter_code
_entity_poly.pdbx_strand_id
1 'polypeptide(L)'
;MVILCGVSAASPALAGDEAMIAEGKALVEEKCARCHATGRDDKSPHEKAPPFRDVVEIYPSENLAEALAEGIVSGHPDMPVFKFEPPQIEAFLGYLNSLSEKP
;
A
#
# COMPACT_ATOMS: atom_id res chain seq x y z
N MET A 1 13.68 -49.54 5.34
CA MET A 1 14.09 -48.17 4.98
C MET A 1 12.81 -47.41 4.64
N VAL A 2 12.20 -46.75 5.63
CA VAL A 2 10.93 -46.03 5.45
C VAL A 2 11.29 -44.57 5.19
N ILE A 3 11.16 -44.14 3.94
CA ILE A 3 11.33 -42.73 3.57
C ILE A 3 9.97 -42.07 3.84
N LEU A 4 9.88 -41.32 4.95
CA LEU A 4 8.77 -40.40 5.18
C LEU A 4 8.95 -39.20 4.23
N CYS A 5 8.11 -39.11 3.21
CA CYS A 5 7.90 -37.86 2.48
C CYS A 5 7.18 -36.87 3.40
N GLY A 6 7.90 -35.87 3.90
CA GLY A 6 7.30 -34.73 4.58
C GLY A 6 6.54 -33.88 3.57
N VAL A 7 5.23 -33.70 3.81
CA VAL A 7 4.41 -32.77 3.04
C VAL A 7 4.52 -31.41 3.71
N SER A 8 5.27 -30.48 3.11
CA SER A 8 5.27 -29.08 3.54
C SER A 8 3.96 -28.42 3.11
N ALA A 9 3.10 -28.08 4.07
CA ALA A 9 1.96 -27.21 3.84
C ALA A 9 2.47 -25.77 3.78
N ALA A 10 2.49 -25.17 2.58
CA ALA A 10 2.57 -23.72 2.46
C ALA A 10 1.24 -23.13 2.96
N SER A 11 1.30 -22.23 3.94
CA SER A 11 0.10 -21.59 4.49
C SER A 11 -0.53 -20.65 3.46
N PRO A 12 -1.82 -20.81 3.11
CA PRO A 12 -2.49 -19.96 2.12
C PRO A 12 -2.63 -18.49 2.55
N ALA A 13 -2.49 -18.19 3.85
CA ALA A 13 -2.56 -16.83 4.38
C ALA A 13 -1.43 -15.93 3.85
N LEU A 14 -0.18 -16.41 3.88
CA LEU A 14 0.99 -15.64 3.41
C LEU A 14 0.90 -15.32 1.91
N ALA A 15 0.41 -16.27 1.11
CA ALA A 15 0.23 -16.06 -0.33
C ALA A 15 -0.88 -15.04 -0.64
N GLY A 16 -1.92 -14.98 0.19
CA GLY A 16 -2.97 -13.96 0.09
C GLY A 16 -2.44 -12.57 0.39
N ASP A 17 -1.65 -12.43 1.47
CA ASP A 17 -1.07 -11.16 1.88
C ASP A 17 -0.09 -10.62 0.82
N GLU A 18 0.78 -11.48 0.27
CA GLU A 18 1.72 -11.09 -0.80
C GLU A 18 0.99 -10.62 -2.07
N ALA A 19 -0.09 -11.30 -2.46
CA ALA A 19 -0.89 -10.92 -3.63
C ALA A 19 -1.59 -9.56 -3.42
N MET A 20 -2.16 -9.35 -2.24
CA MET A 20 -2.81 -8.09 -1.86
C MET A 20 -1.79 -6.93 -1.85
N ILE A 21 -0.60 -7.14 -1.27
CA ILE A 21 0.48 -6.14 -1.26
C ILE A 21 0.94 -5.82 -2.68
N ALA A 22 1.05 -6.82 -3.56
CA ALA A 22 1.41 -6.63 -4.96
C ALA A 22 0.34 -5.82 -5.73
N GLU A 23 -0.95 -6.06 -5.47
CA GLU A 23 -2.04 -5.26 -6.03
C GLU A 23 -1.98 -3.81 -5.54
N GLY A 24 -1.72 -3.59 -4.25
CA GLY A 24 -1.54 -2.26 -3.67
C GLY A 24 -0.37 -1.50 -4.30
N LYS A 25 0.75 -2.19 -4.51
CA LYS A 25 1.92 -1.62 -5.21
C LYS A 25 1.55 -1.15 -6.62
N ALA A 26 0.88 -2.00 -7.39
CA ALA A 26 0.45 -1.66 -8.74
C ALA A 26 -0.50 -0.45 -8.74
N LEU A 27 -1.42 -0.39 -7.78
CA LEU A 27 -2.37 0.70 -7.63
C LEU A 27 -1.67 2.04 -7.35
N VAL A 28 -0.72 2.09 -6.41
CA VAL A 28 0.01 3.34 -6.11
C VAL A 28 0.92 3.77 -7.26
N GLU A 29 1.52 2.81 -7.97
CA GLU A 29 2.35 3.10 -9.14
C GLU A 29 1.52 3.71 -10.27
N GLU A 30 0.33 3.17 -10.52
CA GLU A 30 -0.56 3.66 -11.58
C GLU A 30 -1.17 5.03 -11.24
N LYS A 31 -1.67 5.20 -10.02
CA LYS A 31 -2.51 6.36 -9.66
C LYS A 31 -1.73 7.50 -9.01
N CYS A 32 -0.63 7.21 -8.32
CA CYS A 32 -0.03 8.14 -7.36
C CYS A 32 1.44 8.49 -7.65
N ALA A 33 2.17 7.64 -8.39
CA ALA A 33 3.62 7.80 -8.63
C ALA A 33 4.03 9.08 -9.37
N ARG A 34 3.09 9.76 -10.04
CA ARG A 34 3.34 11.07 -10.64
C ARG A 34 3.71 12.15 -9.62
N CYS A 35 3.34 11.97 -8.35
CA CYS A 35 3.55 12.93 -7.28
C CYS A 35 4.30 12.32 -6.09
N HIS A 36 3.91 11.14 -5.65
CA HIS A 36 4.44 10.50 -4.44
C HIS A 36 5.55 9.49 -4.78
N ALA A 37 6.57 9.43 -3.93
CA ALA A 37 7.49 8.29 -3.90
C ALA A 37 6.72 7.04 -3.46
N THR A 38 6.84 5.96 -4.23
CA THR A 38 6.13 4.69 -4.01
C THR A 38 7.03 3.57 -3.53
N GLY A 39 8.35 3.77 -3.55
CA GLY A 39 9.35 2.81 -3.09
C GLY A 39 9.85 3.07 -1.66
N ARG A 40 10.78 2.22 -1.22
CA ARG A 40 11.41 2.33 0.09
C ARG A 40 12.43 3.48 0.17
N ASP A 41 13.14 3.76 -0.93
CA ASP A 41 14.30 4.66 -0.93
C ASP A 41 14.22 5.78 -1.99
N ASP A 42 13.14 5.84 -2.75
CA ASP A 42 12.93 6.85 -3.79
C ASP A 42 12.50 8.20 -3.21
N LYS A 43 12.63 9.25 -4.02
CA LYS A 43 12.18 10.60 -3.68
C LYS A 43 10.91 10.93 -4.44
N SER A 44 9.98 11.62 -3.78
CA SER A 44 8.77 12.09 -4.42
C SER A 44 9.08 13.01 -5.59
N PRO A 45 8.47 12.80 -6.77
CA PRO A 45 8.61 13.71 -7.90
C PRO A 45 8.06 15.11 -7.63
N HIS A 46 7.05 15.22 -6.76
CA HIS A 46 6.45 16.50 -6.38
C HIS A 46 6.89 16.90 -4.96
N GLU A 47 7.46 18.10 -4.80
CA GLU A 47 8.10 18.54 -3.54
C GLU A 47 7.17 18.55 -2.32
N LYS A 48 5.87 18.79 -2.53
CA LYS A 48 4.86 18.80 -1.45
C LYS A 48 4.22 17.44 -1.19
N ALA A 49 4.52 16.43 -2.01
CA ALA A 49 3.97 15.09 -1.85
C ALA A 49 4.92 14.26 -0.98
N PRO A 50 4.56 13.93 0.27
CA PRO A 50 5.40 13.07 1.09
C PRO A 50 5.51 11.66 0.48
N PRO A 51 6.65 10.97 0.62
CA PRO A 51 6.76 9.54 0.31
C PRO A 51 5.73 8.71 1.07
N PHE A 52 5.21 7.65 0.46
CA PHE A 52 4.15 6.86 1.10
C PHE A 52 4.55 6.18 2.41
N ARG A 53 5.82 5.81 2.55
CA ARG A 53 6.40 5.29 3.80
C ARG A 53 6.31 6.28 4.97
N ASP A 54 6.24 7.57 4.69
CA ASP A 54 6.07 8.61 5.71
C ASP A 54 4.57 8.90 5.94
N VAL A 55 3.75 8.86 4.86
CA VAL A 55 2.30 9.10 4.93
C VAL A 55 1.62 8.20 5.95
N VAL A 56 1.92 6.91 5.94
CA VAL A 56 1.27 5.92 6.82
C VAL A 56 1.74 6.02 8.28
N GLU A 57 2.87 6.70 8.55
CA GLU A 57 3.30 7.03 9.91
C GLU A 57 2.60 8.29 10.45
N ILE A 58 2.26 9.23 9.56
CA ILE A 58 1.62 10.51 9.91
C ILE A 58 0.10 10.37 10.04
N TYR A 59 -0.51 9.58 9.15
CA TYR A 59 -1.95 9.38 9.09
C TYR A 59 -2.28 7.92 9.42
N PRO A 60 -3.04 7.66 10.50
CA PRO A 60 -3.49 6.31 10.84
C PRO A 60 -4.22 5.66 9.66
N SER A 61 -4.02 4.35 9.48
CA SER A 61 -4.62 3.59 8.38
C SER A 61 -6.14 3.70 8.36
N GLU A 62 -6.79 3.80 9.52
CA GLU A 62 -8.24 3.96 9.64
C GLU A 62 -8.71 5.29 9.03
N ASN A 63 -7.99 6.38 9.31
CA ASN A 63 -8.32 7.70 8.76
C ASN A 63 -8.08 7.74 7.25
N LEU A 64 -7.01 7.09 6.78
CA LEU A 64 -6.75 6.95 5.35
C LEU A 64 -7.83 6.11 4.67
N ALA A 65 -8.29 5.02 5.30
CA ALA A 65 -9.35 4.17 4.78
C ALA A 65 -10.66 4.95 4.61
N GLU A 66 -11.08 5.70 5.64
CA GLU A 66 -12.27 6.55 5.58
C GLU A 66 -12.15 7.59 4.46
N ALA A 67 -11.03 8.32 4.39
CA ALA A 67 -10.80 9.31 3.35
C ALA A 67 -10.84 8.70 1.95
N LEU A 68 -10.24 7.53 1.73
CA LEU A 68 -10.24 6.84 0.44
C LEU A 68 -11.63 6.28 0.08
N ALA A 69 -12.44 5.89 1.06
CA ALA A 69 -13.81 5.44 0.85
C ALA A 69 -14.76 6.59 0.48
N GLU A 70 -14.55 7.78 1.05
CA GLU A 70 -15.37 8.96 0.77
C GLU A 70 -14.89 9.75 -0.46
N GLY A 71 -13.61 9.65 -0.78
CA GLY A 71 -12.93 10.42 -1.82
C GLY A 71 -11.87 11.31 -1.19
N ILE A 72 -10.60 10.90 -1.24
CA ILE A 72 -9.52 11.59 -0.54
C ILE A 72 -9.30 12.97 -1.16
N VAL A 73 -9.40 14.01 -0.34
CA VAL A 73 -9.12 15.39 -0.74
C VAL A 73 -7.92 15.87 0.07
N SER A 74 -6.84 16.22 -0.64
CA SER A 74 -5.71 16.87 0.01
C SER A 74 -5.99 18.35 0.26
N GLY A 75 -5.23 18.99 1.13
CA GLY A 75 -5.29 20.43 1.37
C GLY A 75 -4.83 21.31 0.19
N HIS A 76 -4.46 20.74 -0.95
CA HIS A 76 -4.04 21.48 -2.14
C HIS A 76 -4.67 20.92 -3.44
N PRO A 77 -4.90 21.76 -4.48
CA PRO A 77 -5.66 21.36 -5.67
C PRO A 77 -4.91 20.40 -6.61
N ASP A 78 -3.59 20.28 -6.48
CA ASP A 78 -2.76 19.47 -7.40
C ASP A 78 -2.95 17.95 -7.23
N MET A 79 -3.40 17.50 -6.05
CA MET A 79 -3.72 16.09 -5.81
C MET A 79 -5.15 15.81 -6.27
N PRO A 80 -5.37 14.89 -7.23
CA PRO A 80 -6.71 14.49 -7.63
C PRO A 80 -7.48 13.86 -6.48
N VAL A 81 -8.79 13.97 -6.55
CA VAL A 81 -9.68 13.20 -5.68
C VAL A 81 -9.67 11.75 -6.15
N PHE A 82 -9.33 10.83 -5.25
CA PHE A 82 -9.43 9.39 -5.48
C PHE A 82 -10.43 8.78 -4.52
N LYS A 83 -11.35 8.00 -5.07
CA LYS A 83 -12.24 7.15 -4.29
C LYS A 83 -11.98 5.70 -4.69
N PHE A 84 -11.73 4.85 -3.71
CA PHE A 84 -11.42 3.44 -3.91
C PHE A 84 -12.51 2.55 -3.34
N GLU A 85 -12.66 1.37 -3.93
CA GLU A 85 -13.52 0.31 -3.40
C GLU A 85 -12.83 -0.40 -2.23
N PRO A 86 -13.58 -1.06 -1.32
CA PRO A 86 -13.00 -1.66 -0.11
C PRO A 86 -11.78 -2.57 -0.36
N PRO A 87 -11.76 -3.49 -1.36
CA PRO A 87 -10.58 -4.31 -1.63
C PRO A 87 -9.36 -3.49 -2.08
N GLN A 88 -9.58 -2.39 -2.79
CA GLN A 88 -8.50 -1.50 -3.23
C GLN A 88 -7.94 -0.70 -2.05
N ILE A 89 -8.78 -0.32 -1.08
CA ILE A 89 -8.35 0.36 0.15
C ILE A 89 -7.46 -0.59 0.98
N GLU A 90 -7.90 -1.84 1.15
CA GLU A 90 -7.12 -2.87 1.86
C GLU A 90 -5.77 -3.10 1.19
N ALA A 91 -5.76 -3.28 -0.13
CA ALA A 91 -4.52 -3.46 -0.91
C ALA A 91 -3.60 -2.24 -0.81
N PHE A 92 -4.15 -1.03 -0.98
CA PHE A 92 -3.40 0.23 -0.89
C PHE A 92 -2.73 0.39 0.48
N LEU A 93 -3.50 0.23 1.57
CA LEU A 93 -2.98 0.37 2.92
C LEU A 93 -2.03 -0.76 3.28
N GLY A 94 -2.29 -2.00 2.84
CA GLY A 94 -1.37 -3.12 3.01
C GLY A 94 -0.01 -2.83 2.39
N TYR A 95 0.03 -2.30 1.17
CA TYR A 95 1.29 -1.92 0.55
C TYR A 95 1.99 -0.78 1.30
N LEU A 96 1.27 0.29 1.67
CA LEU A 96 1.83 1.41 2.43
C LEU A 96 2.46 0.95 3.75
N ASN A 97 1.74 0.14 4.53
CA ASN A 97 2.23 -0.43 5.78
C ASN A 97 3.50 -1.26 5.56
N SER A 98 3.55 -2.05 4.49
CA SER A 98 4.74 -2.85 4.15
C SER A 98 6.00 -2.00 3.90
N LEU A 99 5.86 -0.72 3.52
CA LEU A 99 6.98 0.20 3.31
C LEU A 99 7.59 0.71 4.62
N SER A 100 6.79 0.86 5.66
CA SER A 100 7.19 1.41 6.97
C SER A 100 7.70 0.35 7.94
N GLU A 101 7.39 -0.92 7.70
CA GLU A 101 8.05 -2.02 8.39
C GLU A 101 9.55 -2.01 8.05
N LYS A 102 10.37 -1.63 9.04
CA LYS A 102 11.83 -1.82 9.00
C LYS A 102 12.12 -3.33 9.02
N PRO A 103 13.07 -3.82 8.21
CA PRO A 103 13.53 -5.20 8.31
C PRO A 103 14.13 -5.51 9.69
#